data_AF-A0A2H0IMZ7-F1
#
_entry.id   AF-A0A2H0IMZ7-F1
#
_cell.length_a   1.000
_cell.length_b   1.000
_cell.length_c   1.000
_cell.angle_alpha   90.00
_cell.angle_beta   90.00
_cell.angle_gamma   90.00
#
_symmetry.space_group_name_H-M   'P 1'
#
loop_
_entity.id
_entity.type
_entity.pdbx_description
1 polymer ?
#
loop_
_entity_poly.entity_id
_entity_poly.type
_entity_poly.pdbx_seq_one_letter_code
_entity_poly.pdbx_strand_id
1 'polypeptide(L)'
;MKNRFLIFAFIFLTVISCGENEEAPTEDDCAGQVCEATPGTNEAATTVPTTLHGTYNMIITFAESNSPYPEGTRATFTISETKLTIAIAGEDCFSIINPVTRSPFTAPVFKADCIGDLAFQIAANSSGGIEEINMIFASGPGYYGQFRVEE
;
A
#
# COMPACT_ATOMS: atom_id res chain seq x y z
N MET A 1 -56.50 18.79 38.43
CA MET A 1 -55.35 18.14 39.09
C MET A 1 -54.42 17.60 38.02
N LYS A 2 -53.15 18.03 38.05
CA LYS A 2 -51.88 17.32 37.78
C LYS A 2 -51.84 16.27 36.63
N ASN A 3 -50.85 16.20 35.75
CA ASN A 3 -49.62 16.94 35.49
C ASN A 3 -49.18 16.57 34.06
N ARG A 4 -48.62 17.53 33.33
CA ARG A 4 -47.94 17.33 32.05
C ARG A 4 -46.64 16.54 32.29
N PHE A 5 -46.36 15.52 31.48
CA PHE A 5 -45.04 14.90 31.40
C PHE A 5 -44.48 15.13 29.99
N LEU A 6 -43.68 16.18 29.87
CA LEU A 6 -42.73 16.39 28.78
C LEU A 6 -41.51 15.51 29.08
N ILE A 7 -41.16 14.59 28.19
CA ILE A 7 -39.85 13.94 28.19
C ILE A 7 -39.04 14.58 27.07
N PHE A 8 -38.08 15.41 27.47
CA PHE A 8 -36.98 15.87 26.65
C PHE A 8 -36.06 14.69 26.37
N ALA A 9 -36.00 14.21 25.12
CA ALA A 9 -34.93 13.34 24.66
C ALA A 9 -33.76 14.22 24.22
N PHE A 10 -32.79 14.39 25.11
CA PHE A 10 -31.51 15.02 24.83
C PHE A 10 -30.63 13.99 24.11
N ILE A 11 -30.67 13.97 22.79
CA ILE A 11 -29.76 13.14 21.99
C ILE A 11 -28.42 13.88 21.88
N PHE A 12 -27.42 13.25 22.46
CA PHE A 12 -26.01 13.63 22.49
C PHE A 12 -25.50 13.84 21.05
N LEU A 13 -25.16 15.09 20.69
CA LEU A 13 -24.32 15.38 19.52
C LEU A 13 -22.89 14.95 19.85
N THR A 14 -22.48 13.77 19.36
CA THR A 14 -21.05 13.45 19.24
C THR A 14 -20.53 14.15 17.99
N VAL A 15 -20.00 15.35 18.18
CA VAL A 15 -19.08 15.98 17.23
C VAL A 15 -17.79 15.17 17.23
N ILE A 16 -17.65 14.26 16.26
CA ILE A 16 -16.33 13.74 15.88
C ILE A 16 -15.64 14.89 15.15
N SER A 17 -14.92 15.69 15.92
CA SER A 17 -13.91 16.61 15.41
C SER A 17 -12.66 15.79 15.09
N CYS A 18 -12.56 15.24 13.87
CA CYS A 18 -11.27 14.86 13.33
C CYS A 18 -10.57 16.15 12.91
N GLY A 19 -9.60 16.57 13.73
CA GLY A 19 -8.73 17.70 13.44
C GLY A 19 -7.79 17.38 12.28
N GLU A 20 -7.50 18.42 11.52
CA GLU A 20 -6.49 18.46 10.46
C GLU A 20 -5.11 18.18 11.07
N ASN A 21 -4.57 16.99 10.79
CA ASN A 21 -3.16 16.66 10.78
C ASN A 21 -3.04 15.37 9.98
N GLU A 22 -2.91 15.51 8.67
CA GLU A 22 -2.60 14.40 7.75
C GLU A 22 -1.14 13.97 8.00
N GLU A 23 -0.88 13.31 9.13
CA GLU A 23 0.35 12.55 9.30
C GLU A 23 0.31 11.38 8.30
N ALA A 24 1.33 11.28 7.45
CA ALA A 24 1.47 10.16 6.54
C ALA A 24 1.47 8.86 7.36
N PRO A 25 0.71 7.82 6.94
CA PRO A 25 0.59 6.60 7.70
C PRO A 25 1.97 6.01 8.00
N THR A 26 2.21 5.70 9.28
CA THR A 26 3.46 5.11 9.77
C THR A 26 3.39 3.57 9.76
N GLU A 27 4.53 2.90 9.95
CA GLU A 27 4.60 1.43 10.00
C GLU A 27 3.71 0.79 11.08
N ASP A 28 3.37 1.55 12.13
CA ASP A 28 2.52 1.15 13.25
C ASP A 28 1.03 1.46 13.03
N ASP A 29 0.68 2.29 12.04
CA ASP A 29 -0.71 2.70 11.78
C ASP A 29 -1.51 1.64 10.98
N CYS A 30 -0.83 0.66 10.39
CA CYS A 30 -1.47 -0.47 9.74
C CYS A 30 -1.59 -1.69 10.65
N ALA A 31 -2.65 -1.71 11.47
CA ALA A 31 -3.18 -2.92 12.10
C ALA A 31 -3.86 -3.88 11.09
N GLY A 32 -3.75 -3.58 9.78
CA GLY A 32 -4.40 -4.29 8.69
C GLY A 32 -3.74 -5.63 8.33
N GLN A 33 -4.18 -6.17 7.20
CA GLN A 33 -3.78 -7.49 6.73
C GLN A 33 -2.26 -7.55 6.43
N VAL A 34 -1.62 -8.65 6.80
CA VAL A 34 -0.21 -8.92 6.46
C VAL A 34 -0.16 -10.07 5.45
N CYS A 35 0.26 -9.78 4.22
CA CYS A 35 0.63 -10.81 3.26
C CYS A 35 2.06 -11.29 3.53
N GLU A 36 2.27 -12.60 3.62
CA GLU A 36 3.61 -13.16 3.63
C GLU A 36 3.92 -13.78 2.28
N ALA A 37 4.92 -13.22 1.58
CA ALA A 37 5.34 -13.78 0.31
C ALA A 37 6.15 -15.06 0.55
N THR A 38 5.61 -16.19 0.09
CA THR A 38 6.35 -17.47 0.07
C THR A 38 7.06 -17.62 -1.28
N PRO A 39 8.39 -17.82 -1.32
CA PRO A 39 9.11 -18.02 -2.58
C PRO A 39 8.55 -19.20 -3.39
N GLY A 40 8.19 -18.93 -4.64
CA GLY A 40 7.77 -19.94 -5.61
C GLY A 40 8.95 -20.61 -6.32
N THR A 41 8.63 -21.42 -7.33
CA THR A 41 9.66 -22.03 -8.19
C THR A 41 10.34 -20.94 -9.02
N ASN A 42 11.68 -20.85 -8.95
CA ASN A 42 12.52 -19.81 -9.58
C ASN A 42 12.44 -18.42 -8.92
N GLU A 43 12.01 -18.36 -7.65
CA GLU A 43 12.11 -17.16 -6.83
C GLU A 43 13.11 -17.40 -5.69
N ALA A 44 13.77 -16.33 -5.25
CA ALA A 44 14.65 -16.37 -4.08
C ALA A 44 14.29 -15.23 -3.12
N ALA A 45 14.26 -15.51 -1.82
CA ALA A 45 14.11 -14.49 -0.80
C ALA A 45 15.19 -13.41 -0.98
N THR A 46 14.81 -12.15 -0.78
CA THR A 46 15.70 -11.00 -0.93
C THR A 46 15.42 -9.97 0.15
N THR A 47 16.21 -8.91 0.16
CA THR A 47 15.95 -7.69 0.93
C THR A 47 15.88 -6.48 0.01
N VAL A 48 15.28 -5.39 0.51
CA VAL A 48 15.27 -4.10 -0.16
C VAL A 48 16.54 -3.31 0.20
N PRO A 49 17.29 -2.78 -0.78
CA PRO A 49 18.42 -1.89 -0.51
C PRO A 49 18.04 -0.70 0.37
N THR A 50 18.93 -0.33 1.31
CA THR A 50 18.69 0.77 2.27
C THR A 50 18.47 2.13 1.61
N THR A 51 18.97 2.33 0.38
CA THR A 51 18.74 3.55 -0.39
C THR A 51 17.29 3.74 -0.85
N LEU A 52 16.47 2.70 -0.75
CA LEU A 52 15.04 2.70 -1.10
C LEU A 52 14.14 2.67 0.14
N HIS A 53 14.70 2.68 1.35
CA HIS A 53 13.90 2.71 2.58
C HIS A 53 13.33 4.11 2.81
N GLY A 54 12.10 4.16 3.33
CA GLY A 54 11.42 5.41 3.63
C GLY A 54 9.92 5.35 3.36
N THR A 55 9.26 6.49 3.54
CA THR A 55 7.84 6.69 3.22
C THR A 55 7.70 7.57 1.99
N TYR A 56 6.91 7.12 1.02
CA TYR A 56 6.73 7.77 -0.27
C TYR A 56 5.25 7.97 -0.55
N ASN A 57 4.85 9.21 -0.81
CA ASN A 57 3.55 9.52 -1.39
C ASN A 57 3.65 9.35 -2.90
N MET A 58 2.78 8.52 -3.45
CA MET A 58 2.84 8.12 -4.85
C MET A 58 1.47 8.18 -5.51
N ILE A 59 1.48 8.31 -6.82
CA ILE A 59 0.29 8.35 -7.66
C ILE A 59 0.44 7.38 -8.83
N ILE A 60 -0.65 6.71 -9.20
CA ILE A 60 -0.67 5.88 -10.41
C ILE A 60 -0.58 6.80 -11.62
N THR A 61 0.48 6.65 -12.40
CA THR A 61 0.72 7.45 -13.62
C THR A 61 0.44 6.69 -14.92
N PHE A 62 0.27 5.38 -14.80
CA PHE A 62 -0.21 4.52 -15.89
C PHE A 62 -0.92 3.31 -15.29
N ALA A 63 -2.06 2.94 -15.89
CA ALA A 63 -2.86 1.78 -15.52
C ALA A 63 -3.36 1.06 -16.78
N GLU A 64 -3.17 -0.26 -16.81
CA GLU A 64 -3.81 -1.12 -17.80
C GLU A 64 -5.32 -1.20 -17.56
N SER A 65 -6.07 -1.60 -18.59
CA SER A 65 -7.54 -1.72 -18.50
C SER A 65 -8.03 -2.71 -17.43
N ASN A 66 -7.18 -3.67 -17.04
CA ASN A 66 -7.44 -4.66 -15.99
C ASN A 66 -6.75 -4.32 -14.66
N SER A 67 -6.19 -3.12 -14.52
CA SER A 67 -5.59 -2.68 -13.27
C SER A 67 -6.62 -2.71 -12.13
N PRO A 68 -6.24 -3.17 -10.93
CA PRO A 68 -7.12 -3.09 -9.76
C PRO A 68 -7.41 -1.64 -9.34
N TYR A 69 -6.55 -0.70 -9.75
CA TYR A 69 -6.66 0.71 -9.40
C TYR A 69 -6.54 1.60 -10.64
N PRO A 70 -7.41 2.60 -10.83
CA PRO A 70 -7.34 3.49 -11.98
C PRO A 70 -6.18 4.48 -11.89
N GLU A 71 -5.77 5.02 -13.04
CA GLU A 71 -4.82 6.13 -13.11
C GLU A 71 -5.27 7.32 -12.24
N GLY A 72 -4.32 7.97 -11.57
CA GLY A 72 -4.57 9.04 -10.61
C GLY A 72 -4.87 8.59 -9.19
N THR A 73 -4.99 7.28 -8.93
CA THR A 73 -5.11 6.75 -7.56
C THR A 73 -3.86 7.09 -6.76
N ARG A 74 -4.04 7.60 -5.54
CA ARG A 74 -2.95 7.93 -4.61
C ARG A 74 -2.72 6.82 -3.62
N ALA A 75 -1.46 6.65 -3.23
CA ALA A 75 -1.09 5.73 -2.18
C ALA A 75 0.15 6.22 -1.42
N THR A 76 0.26 5.83 -0.16
CA THR A 76 1.49 5.96 0.61
C THR A 76 2.14 4.58 0.72
N PHE A 77 3.42 4.51 0.38
CA PHE A 77 4.25 3.32 0.52
C PHE A 77 5.32 3.55 1.58
N THR A 78 5.38 2.70 2.59
CA THR A 78 6.49 2.66 3.54
C THR A 78 7.32 1.41 3.31
N ILE A 79 8.59 1.62 2.96
CA ILE A 79 9.53 0.59 2.54
C ILE A 79 10.58 0.42 3.64
N SER A 80 10.75 -0.81 4.11
CA SER A 80 11.89 -1.24 4.93
C SER A 80 12.54 -2.50 4.34
N GLU A 81 13.53 -3.06 5.04
CA GLU A 81 14.39 -4.13 4.50
C GLU A 81 13.60 -5.35 4.01
N THR A 82 12.57 -5.76 4.74
CA THR A 82 11.78 -6.96 4.45
C THR A 82 10.28 -6.74 4.51
N LYS A 83 9.82 -5.49 4.70
CA LYS A 83 8.39 -5.13 4.79
C LYS A 83 8.07 -3.97 3.86
N LEU A 84 6.91 -4.08 3.21
CA LEU A 84 6.27 -3.01 2.45
C LEU A 84 4.90 -2.75 3.07
N THR A 85 4.66 -1.56 3.60
CA THR A 85 3.34 -1.12 4.07
C THR A 85 2.71 -0.24 3.00
N ILE A 86 1.43 -0.45 2.71
CA ILE A 86 0.72 0.18 1.61
C ILE A 86 -0.61 0.72 2.12
N ALA A 87 -0.83 2.02 1.94
CA ALA A 87 -2.11 2.67 2.20
C ALA A 87 -2.60 3.31 0.89
N ILE A 88 -3.61 2.69 0.25
CA ILE A 88 -4.21 3.20 -0.98
C ILE A 88 -5.44 4.04 -0.61
N ALA A 89 -5.59 5.20 -1.23
CA ALA A 89 -6.71 6.10 -0.94
C ALA A 89 -8.06 5.40 -1.18
N GLY A 90 -8.88 5.31 -0.13
CA GLY A 90 -10.19 4.66 -0.17
C GLY A 90 -10.18 3.17 0.18
N GLU A 91 -9.03 2.58 0.48
CA GLU A 91 -8.88 1.18 0.87
C GLU A 91 -8.34 1.04 2.30
N ASP A 92 -8.60 -0.12 2.92
CA ASP A 92 -7.92 -0.50 4.15
C ASP A 92 -6.44 -0.73 3.86
N CYS A 93 -5.57 -0.21 4.73
CA CYS A 93 -4.14 -0.39 4.54
C CYS A 93 -3.69 -1.82 4.91
N PHE A 94 -2.62 -2.28 4.28
CA PHE A 94 -2.09 -3.62 4.47
C PHE A 94 -0.56 -3.60 4.35
N SER A 95 0.08 -4.71 4.71
CA SER A 95 1.53 -4.86 4.53
C SER A 95 1.88 -6.19 3.90
N ILE A 96 3.07 -6.25 3.31
CA ILE A 96 3.63 -7.44 2.69
C ILE A 96 5.03 -7.64 3.27
N ILE A 97 5.34 -8.86 3.70
CA ILE A 97 6.67 -9.22 4.21
C ILE A 97 7.36 -10.26 3.33
N ASN A 98 8.68 -10.37 3.48
CA ASN A 98 9.56 -11.36 2.84
C ASN A 98 9.62 -11.22 1.31
N PRO A 99 10.13 -10.10 0.77
CA PRO A 99 10.19 -9.92 -0.67
C PRO A 99 11.05 -10.99 -1.34
N VAL A 100 10.80 -11.18 -2.63
CA VAL A 100 11.54 -12.12 -3.48
C VAL A 100 12.19 -11.41 -4.65
N THR A 101 13.24 -12.00 -5.21
CA THR A 101 13.65 -11.75 -6.59
C THR A 101 13.04 -12.81 -7.49
N ARG A 102 12.66 -12.42 -8.70
CA ARG A 102 12.00 -13.30 -9.67
C ARG A 102 12.45 -12.96 -11.08
N SER A 103 12.99 -13.93 -11.82
CA SER A 103 13.35 -13.75 -13.23
C SER A 103 12.15 -13.26 -14.06
N PRO A 104 12.32 -12.28 -14.97
CA PRO A 104 13.57 -11.64 -15.38
C PRO A 104 13.98 -10.43 -14.52
N PHE A 105 13.23 -10.12 -13.46
CA PHE A 105 13.46 -8.98 -12.60
C PHE A 105 14.58 -9.24 -11.59
N THR A 106 15.44 -8.24 -11.42
CA THR A 106 16.46 -8.22 -10.36
C THR A 106 16.04 -7.39 -9.15
N ALA A 107 14.98 -6.61 -9.29
CA ALA A 107 14.42 -5.79 -8.22
C ALA A 107 13.61 -6.62 -7.21
N PRO A 108 13.50 -6.15 -5.95
CA PRO A 108 12.62 -6.77 -4.96
C PRO A 108 11.15 -6.72 -5.40
N VAL A 109 10.46 -7.85 -5.23
CA VAL A 109 9.04 -8.05 -5.50
C VAL A 109 8.34 -8.47 -4.21
N PHE A 110 7.32 -7.71 -3.81
CA PHE A 110 6.44 -8.01 -2.70
C PHE A 110 5.12 -8.60 -3.23
N LYS A 111 4.90 -9.90 -2.99
CA LYS A 111 3.68 -10.59 -3.47
C LYS A 111 2.54 -10.41 -2.48
N ALA A 112 1.46 -9.80 -2.95
CA ALA A 112 0.24 -9.55 -2.20
C ALA A 112 -0.81 -10.65 -2.44
N ASP A 113 -0.37 -11.93 -2.50
CA ASP A 113 -1.21 -13.09 -2.83
C ASP A 113 -2.45 -13.21 -1.92
N CYS A 114 -2.38 -12.63 -0.73
CA CYS A 114 -3.46 -12.64 0.26
C CYS A 114 -4.64 -11.72 -0.09
N ILE A 115 -4.49 -10.82 -1.07
CA ILE A 115 -5.54 -9.90 -1.56
C ILE A 115 -5.83 -10.06 -3.06
N GLY A 116 -5.10 -10.92 -3.76
CA GLY A 116 -5.32 -11.22 -5.18
C GLY A 116 -4.03 -11.59 -5.91
N ASP A 117 -4.12 -11.80 -7.23
CA ASP A 117 -2.93 -12.00 -8.08
C ASP A 117 -2.22 -10.67 -8.37
N LEU A 118 -1.65 -10.07 -7.32
CA LEU A 118 -1.02 -8.74 -7.34
C LEU A 118 0.32 -8.77 -6.61
N ALA A 119 1.34 -8.16 -7.21
CA ALA A 119 2.62 -7.93 -6.57
C ALA A 119 3.15 -6.52 -6.88
N PHE A 120 4.00 -6.02 -5.97
CA PHE A 120 4.62 -4.72 -6.06
C PHE A 120 6.13 -4.88 -6.24
N GLN A 121 6.64 -4.45 -7.38
CA GLN A 121 8.07 -4.46 -7.68
C GLN A 121 8.65 -3.06 -7.49
N ILE A 122 9.65 -2.93 -6.62
CA ILE A 122 10.27 -1.64 -6.30
C ILE A 122 11.40 -1.37 -7.30
N ALA A 123 11.20 -0.41 -8.20
CA ALA A 123 12.22 -0.02 -9.19
C ALA A 123 13.02 1.20 -8.69
N ALA A 124 14.34 1.10 -8.83
CA ALA A 124 15.28 2.16 -8.50
C ALA A 124 15.78 2.88 -9.75
N ASN A 125 15.94 4.19 -9.65
CA ASN A 125 16.57 4.99 -10.69
C ASN A 125 18.10 4.74 -10.73
N SER A 126 18.78 5.32 -11.72
CA SER A 126 20.25 5.17 -11.89
C SER A 126 21.09 5.69 -10.72
N SER A 127 20.52 6.52 -9.85
CA SER A 127 21.16 7.06 -8.65
C SER A 127 20.86 6.23 -7.39
N GLY A 128 20.10 5.14 -7.52
CA GLY A 128 19.75 4.23 -6.43
C GLY A 128 18.58 4.68 -5.54
N GLY A 129 17.93 5.80 -5.88
CA GLY A 129 16.69 6.23 -5.25
C GLY A 129 15.46 5.58 -5.91
N ILE A 130 14.29 5.73 -5.29
CA ILE A 130 13.05 5.19 -5.86
C ILE A 130 12.74 5.87 -7.21
N GLU A 131 12.33 5.09 -8.20
CA GLU A 131 11.82 5.59 -9.47
C GLU A 131 10.30 5.39 -9.54
N GLU A 132 9.88 4.15 -9.32
CA GLU A 132 8.49 3.73 -9.42
C GLU A 132 8.24 2.43 -8.64
N ILE A 133 6.98 2.16 -8.35
CA ILE A 133 6.53 0.86 -7.87
C ILE A 133 5.58 0.29 -8.92
N ASN A 134 6.02 -0.80 -9.52
CA ASN A 134 5.26 -1.50 -10.55
C ASN A 134 4.27 -2.46 -9.92
N MET A 135 3.02 -2.40 -10.35
CA MET A 135 1.99 -3.40 -10.06
C MET A 135 2.05 -4.48 -11.13
N ILE A 136 2.36 -5.70 -10.73
CA ILE A 136 2.54 -6.85 -11.62
C ILE A 136 1.74 -8.05 -11.13
N PHE A 137 1.66 -9.10 -11.93
CA PHE A 137 1.02 -10.34 -11.50
C PHE A 137 1.95 -11.05 -10.50
N ALA A 138 1.38 -11.56 -9.41
CA ALA A 138 2.14 -12.32 -8.41
C ALA A 138 2.46 -13.73 -8.90
N SER A 139 1.56 -14.33 -9.70
CA SER A 139 1.66 -15.68 -10.23
C SER A 139 2.62 -15.84 -11.41
N GLY A 140 3.04 -14.73 -12.06
CA GLY A 140 3.90 -14.81 -13.24
C GLY A 140 4.08 -13.48 -13.98
N PRO A 141 4.36 -13.53 -15.30
CA PRO A 141 4.52 -12.32 -16.10
C PRO A 141 3.17 -11.63 -16.31
N GLY A 142 3.19 -10.31 -16.24
CA GLY A 142 2.01 -9.49 -16.43
C GLY A 142 2.18 -8.15 -15.73
N TYR A 143 1.34 -7.19 -16.12
CA TYR A 143 1.47 -5.81 -15.70
C TYR A 143 0.07 -5.23 -15.47
N TYR A 144 -0.08 -4.46 -14.39
CA TYR A 144 -1.30 -3.71 -14.10
C TYR A 144 -1.07 -2.20 -14.22
N GLY A 145 0.13 -1.71 -13.94
CA GLY A 145 0.41 -0.29 -13.94
C GLY A 145 1.58 0.09 -13.04
N GLN A 146 1.78 1.38 -12.83
CA GLN A 146 2.88 1.92 -12.02
C GLN A 146 2.46 3.12 -11.19
N PHE A 147 2.96 3.12 -9.96
CA PHE A 147 3.02 4.30 -9.11
C PHE A 147 4.34 5.04 -9.34
N ARG A 148 4.29 6.37 -9.36
CA ARG A 148 5.46 7.26 -9.29
C ARG A 148 5.33 8.21 -8.11
N VAL A 149 6.46 8.70 -7.62
CA VAL A 149 6.48 9.69 -6.53
C VAL A 149 5.70 10.92 -6.96
N GLU A 150 4.81 11.42 -6.08
CA GLU A 150 4.11 12.68 -6.29
C GLU A 150 5.11 13.83 -6.03
N GLU A 151 5.35 14.68 -7.05
CA GLU A 151 6.23 15.86 -6.95
C GLU A 151 5.58 17.03 -6.22
#